data_AF-A0A7Y6UQG6-F1
#
_entry.id   AF-A0A7Y6UQG6-F1
#
_cell.length_a   1.000
_cell.length_b   1.000
_cell.length_c   1.000
_cell.angle_alpha   90.00
_cell.angle_beta   90.00
_cell.angle_gamma   90.00
#
_symmetry.space_group_name_H-M   'P 1'
#
loop_
_entity.id
_entity.type
_entity.pdbx_description
1 polymer ?
#
loop_
_entity_poly.entity_id
_entity_poly.type
_entity_poly.pdbx_seq_one_letter_code
_entity_poly.pdbx_strand_id
1 'polypeptide(L)'
;MPNEAKQRGLLKLMLKLPALRGQLQLLSGKNMPLASLCEAYDEAASMLDRQRRRDPQDTSMVAEYELICLEIEEEVISICLANADNKSNPM
;
A
#
# COMPACT_ATOMS: atom_id res chain seq x y z
N MET A 1 11.10 -4.11 -13.46
CA MET A 1 11.36 -5.34 -12.69
C MET A 1 10.32 -5.44 -11.57
N PRO A 2 9.62 -6.57 -11.35
CA PRO A 2 8.52 -6.67 -10.36
C PRO A 2 8.95 -6.24 -8.95
N ASN A 3 10.20 -6.53 -8.58
CA ASN A 3 10.74 -6.19 -7.25
C ASN A 3 10.90 -4.68 -7.00
N GLU A 4 11.00 -3.84 -8.05
CA GLU A 4 11.12 -2.39 -7.91
C GLU A 4 9.78 -1.72 -7.62
N ALA A 5 8.70 -2.18 -8.28
CA ALA A 5 7.35 -1.68 -8.04
C ALA A 5 6.93 -1.99 -6.60
N LYS A 6 7.17 -3.22 -6.16
CA LYS A 6 6.98 -3.64 -4.77
C LYS A 6 7.71 -2.71 -3.79
N GLN A 7 9.00 -2.45 -4.05
CA GLN A 7 9.81 -1.62 -3.16
C GLN A 7 9.32 -0.17 -3.11
N ARG A 8 8.93 0.42 -4.25
CA ARG A 8 8.38 1.78 -4.28
C ARG A 8 7.04 1.85 -3.55
N GLY A 9 6.16 0.88 -3.79
CA GLY A 9 4.88 0.77 -3.10
C GLY A 9 5.02 0.63 -1.60
N LEU A 10 5.94 -0.22 -1.14
CA LEU A 10 6.29 -0.35 0.27
C LEU A 10 6.74 0.99 0.88
N LEU A 11 7.62 1.73 0.19
CA LEU A 11 8.08 3.03 0.67
C LEU A 11 6.93 4.05 0.75
N LYS A 12 6.07 4.09 -0.26
CA LYS A 12 4.89 4.98 -0.26
C LYS A 12 3.93 4.63 0.88
N LEU A 13 3.63 3.34 1.08
CA LEU A 13 2.81 2.85 2.20
C LEU A 13 3.43 3.18 3.56
N MET A 14 4.75 3.04 3.72
CA MET A 14 5.44 3.39 4.97
C MET A 14 5.40 4.90 5.30
N LEU A 15 5.29 5.76 4.28
CA LEU A 15 5.08 7.21 4.49
C LEU A 15 3.62 7.52 4.85
N LYS A 16 2.68 6.77 4.26
CA LYS A 16 1.24 6.93 4.48
C LYS A 16 0.76 6.33 5.81
N LEU A 17 1.37 5.23 6.24
CA LEU A 17 1.01 4.45 7.42
C LEU A 17 2.21 4.36 8.40
N PRO A 18 2.68 5.49 8.96
CA PRO A 18 3.91 5.52 9.76
C PRO A 18 3.86 4.63 11.00
N ALA A 19 2.68 4.46 11.62
CA ALA A 19 2.47 3.58 12.77
C ALA A 19 2.73 2.10 12.46
N LEU A 20 2.55 1.69 11.20
CA LEU A 20 2.73 0.30 10.76
C LEU A 20 4.08 0.06 10.07
N ARG A 21 4.96 1.06 10.02
CA ARG A 21 6.24 1.01 9.30
C ARG A 21 7.08 -0.24 9.65
N GLY A 22 7.19 -0.58 10.92
CA GLY A 22 7.95 -1.76 11.36
C GLY A 22 7.34 -3.07 10.88
N GLN A 23 6.00 -3.19 10.89
CA GLN A 23 5.30 -4.38 10.42
C GLN A 23 5.40 -4.52 8.90
N LEU A 24 5.22 -3.43 8.16
CA LEU A 24 5.40 -3.36 6.71
C LEU A 24 6.80 -3.83 6.27
N GLN A 25 7.85 -3.39 6.96
CA GLN A 25 9.23 -3.83 6.68
C GLN A 25 9.41 -5.33 6.95
N LEU A 26 8.85 -5.84 8.04
CA LEU A 26 8.98 -7.25 8.42
C LEU A 26 8.21 -8.20 7.48
N LEU A 27 7.01 -7.80 7.08
CA LEU A 27 6.08 -8.63 6.33
C LEU A 27 6.30 -8.58 4.82
N SER A 28 6.78 -7.47 4.26
CA SER A 28 6.94 -7.30 2.80
C SER A 28 7.90 -8.30 2.13
N GLY A 29 8.79 -8.94 2.92
CA GLY A 29 9.65 -10.03 2.45
C GLY A 29 9.11 -11.45 2.66
N LYS A 30 7.99 -11.61 3.37
CA LYS A 30 7.50 -12.91 3.85
C LYS A 30 6.03 -13.18 3.50
N ASN A 31 5.25 -12.13 3.31
CA ASN A 31 3.81 -12.20 3.06
C ASN A 31 3.55 -11.83 1.58
N MET A 32 3.29 -12.83 0.75
CA MET A 32 3.04 -12.66 -0.70
C MET A 32 1.84 -11.74 -0.99
N PRO A 33 0.69 -11.86 -0.31
CA PRO A 33 -0.41 -10.89 -0.43
C PRO A 33 0.03 -9.44 -0.20
N LEU A 34 0.80 -9.19 0.87
CA LEU A 34 1.30 -7.85 1.15
C LEU A 34 2.26 -7.34 0.06
N ALA A 35 3.10 -8.22 -0.50
CA ALA A 35 3.97 -7.87 -1.60
C ALA A 35 3.17 -7.44 -2.85
N SER A 36 2.11 -8.17 -3.20
CA SER A 36 1.21 -7.81 -4.29
C SER A 36 0.47 -6.49 -4.03
N LEU A 37 0.02 -6.25 -2.80
CA LEU A 37 -0.60 -4.97 -2.43
C LEU A 37 0.37 -3.79 -2.53
N CYS A 38 1.66 -4.00 -2.20
CA CYS A 38 2.68 -2.97 -2.41
C CYS A 38 2.82 -2.65 -3.91
N GLU A 39 2.88 -3.66 -4.79
CA GLU A 39 2.96 -3.43 -6.24
C GLU A 39 1.72 -2.68 -6.76
N ALA A 40 0.52 -3.10 -6.37
CA ALA A 40 -0.73 -2.45 -6.74
C ALA A 40 -0.80 -0.99 -6.24
N TYR A 41 -0.33 -0.73 -5.02
CA TYR A 41 -0.27 0.61 -4.46
C TYR A 41 0.69 1.52 -5.23
N ASP A 42 1.85 1.00 -5.66
CA ASP A 42 2.78 1.77 -6.49
C ASP A 42 2.13 2.22 -7.79
N GLU A 43 1.38 1.32 -8.43
CA GLU A 43 0.66 1.59 -9.67
C GLU A 43 -0.46 2.62 -9.46
N ALA A 44 -1.39 2.36 -8.53
CA ALA A 44 -2.53 3.24 -8.25
C ALA A 44 -2.09 4.65 -7.86
N ALA A 45 -1.13 4.77 -6.94
CA ALA A 45 -0.61 6.08 -6.52
C ALA A 45 0.11 6.80 -7.67
N SER A 46 0.82 6.07 -8.54
CA SER A 46 1.47 6.67 -9.72
C SER A 46 0.46 7.13 -10.76
N MET A 47 -0.65 6.41 -10.96
CA MET A 47 -1.74 6.84 -11.84
C MET A 47 -2.46 8.06 -11.29
N LEU A 48 -2.75 8.08 -9.99
CA LEU A 48 -3.33 9.23 -9.30
C LEU A 48 -2.46 10.49 -9.47
N ASP A 49 -1.15 10.37 -9.22
CA ASP A 49 -0.21 11.48 -9.37
C ASP A 49 -0.12 11.97 -10.82
N ARG A 50 -0.16 11.06 -11.80
CA ARG A 50 -0.18 11.43 -13.22
C ARG A 50 -1.47 12.13 -13.60
N GLN A 51 -2.62 11.63 -13.13
CA GLN A 51 -3.92 12.22 -13.41
C GLN A 51 -4.02 13.63 -12.83
N ARG A 52 -3.63 13.81 -11.56
CA ARG A 52 -3.57 15.13 -10.90
C ARG A 52 -2.68 16.14 -11.61
N ARG A 53 -1.60 15.68 -12.27
CA ARG A 53 -0.72 16.56 -13.07
C ARG A 53 -1.27 16.86 -14.46
N ARG A 54 -2.00 15.91 -15.05
CA ARG A 54 -2.53 16.00 -16.42
C ARG A 54 -3.80 16.85 -16.46
N ASP A 55 -4.75 16.55 -15.59
CA ASP A 55 -6.03 17.24 -15.52
C ASP A 55 -6.55 17.26 -14.07
N PRO A 56 -6.19 18.31 -13.30
CA PRO A 56 -6.68 18.46 -11.94
C PRO A 56 -8.21 18.65 -11.83
N GLN A 57 -8.89 18.99 -12.93
CA GLN A 57 -10.33 19.26 -12.94
C GLN A 57 -11.16 17.98 -13.19
N ASP A 58 -10.52 16.90 -13.61
CA ASP A 58 -11.15 15.57 -13.71
C ASP A 58 -11.26 14.94 -12.32
N THR A 59 -12.16 15.51 -11.51
CA THR A 59 -12.38 15.09 -10.12
C THR A 59 -12.93 13.67 -10.03
N SER A 60 -13.61 13.17 -11.08
CA SER A 60 -14.15 11.81 -11.10
C SER A 60 -13.05 10.78 -11.17
N MET A 61 -12.11 10.94 -12.10
CA MET A 61 -10.99 10.01 -12.26
C MET A 61 -10.02 10.08 -11.08
N VAL A 62 -9.81 11.27 -10.52
CA VAL A 62 -9.02 11.45 -9.30
C VAL A 62 -9.67 10.71 -8.12
N ALA A 63 -10.98 10.86 -7.93
CA ALA A 63 -11.70 10.19 -6.84
C ALA A 63 -11.67 8.66 -6.98
N GLU A 64 -11.74 8.13 -8.20
CA GLU A 64 -11.63 6.69 -8.45
C GLU A 64 -10.26 6.13 -8.02
N TYR A 65 -9.16 6.79 -8.41
CA TYR A 65 -7.83 6.37 -7.97
C TYR A 65 -7.58 6.58 -6.47
N GLU A 66 -8.18 7.60 -5.86
CA GLU A 66 -8.15 7.80 -4.41
C GLU A 66 -8.84 6.66 -3.68
N LEU A 67 -10.01 6.22 -4.17
CA LEU A 67 -10.73 5.07 -3.61
C LEU A 67 -9.91 3.80 -3.70
N ILE A 68 -9.30 3.51 -4.86
CA ILE A 68 -8.42 2.34 -5.03
C ILE A 68 -7.24 2.40 -4.04
N CYS A 69 -6.61 3.57 -3.87
CA CYS A 69 -5.53 3.71 -2.89
C CYS A 69 -6.01 3.44 -1.46
N LEU A 70 -7.21 3.92 -1.11
CA LEU A 70 -7.80 3.70 0.22
C LEU A 70 -8.09 2.23 0.47
N GLU A 71 -8.71 1.52 -0.48
CA GLU A 71 -9.02 0.08 -0.35
C GLU A 71 -7.75 -0.76 -0.15
N ILE A 72 -6.68 -0.42 -0.87
CA ILE A 72 -5.37 -1.08 -0.69
C ILE A 72 -4.79 -0.75 0.69
N GLU A 73 -4.88 0.50 1.15
CA GLU A 73 -4.41 0.91 2.47
C GLU A 73 -5.14 0.15 3.59
N GLU A 74 -6.46 -0.02 3.49
CA GLU A 74 -7.27 -0.75 4.46
C GLU A 74 -6.90 -2.24 4.52
N GLU A 75 -6.72 -2.89 3.38
CA GLU A 75 -6.30 -4.30 3.34
C GLU A 75 -4.89 -4.50 3.91
N VAL A 76 -3.97 -3.57 3.61
CA VAL A 76 -2.62 -3.55 4.19
C VAL A 76 -2.66 -3.41 5.71
N ILE A 77 -3.53 -2.54 6.24
CA ILE A 77 -3.73 -2.37 7.68
C ILE A 77 -4.24 -3.67 8.30
N SER A 78 -5.26 -4.29 7.69
CA SER A 78 -5.83 -5.56 8.15
C SER A 78 -4.77 -6.66 8.26
N ILE A 79 -3.95 -6.83 7.22
CA ILE A 79 -2.84 -7.80 7.21
C ILE A 79 -1.83 -7.49 8.32
N CYS A 80 -1.44 -6.23 8.48
CA CYS A 80 -0.48 -5.83 9.51
C CYS A 80 -1.00 -6.19 10.91
N LEU A 81 -2.22 -5.76 11.25
CA LEU A 81 -2.83 -6.01 12.55
C LEU A 81 -3.00 -7.50 12.84
N ALA A 82 -3.49 -8.29 11.89
CA ALA A 82 -3.62 -9.74 12.05
C ALA A 82 -2.28 -10.44 12.35
N ASN A 83 -1.16 -9.91 11.82
CA ASN A 83 0.17 -10.45 12.09
C ASN A 83 0.78 -9.93 13.41
N ALA A 84 0.33 -8.78 13.92
CA ALA A 84 0.71 -8.30 15.25
C ALA A 84 0.06 -9.17 16.35
N ASP A 85 -1.19 -9.54 16.16
CA ASP A 85 -1.95 -10.39 17.11
C ASP A 85 -1.38 -11.81 17.17
N ASN A 86 -0.98 -12.37 16.02
CA ASN A 86 -0.37 -13.71 15.95
C ASN A 86 0.99 -13.80 16.67
N LYS A 87 1.67 -12.66 16.88
CA LYS A 87 2.92 -12.59 17.66
C LYS A 87 2.67 -12.54 19.18
N SER A 88 1.44 -12.30 19.60
CA SER A 88 1.02 -12.17 21.00
C SER A 88 0.52 -13.49 21.62
N ASN A 89 0.41 -14.57 20.83
CA ASN A 89 0.10 -15.90 21.31
C ASN A 89 1.28 -16.87 21.05
N PRO A 90 2.32 -16.87 21.90
CA PRO A 90 3.30 -17.94 21.88
C PRO A 90 2.62 -19.19 22.47
N MET A 91 2.22 -20.13 21.61
CA MET A 91 2.06 -21.51 22.06
C MET A 91 3.43 -22.14 22.30
#